data_AF-A0A023GA06-F1
#
_entry.id   AF-A0A023GA06-F1
#
_cell.length_a   1.000
_cell.length_b   1.000
_cell.length_c   1.000
_cell.angle_alpha   90.00
_cell.angle_beta   90.00
_cell.angle_gamma   90.00
#
_symmetry.space_group_name_H-M   'P 1'
#
loop_
_entity.id
_entity.type
_entity.pdbx_description
1 polymer ?
#
loop_
_entity_poly.entity_id
_entity_poly.type
_entity_poly.pdbx_seq_one_letter_code
_entity_poly.pdbx_strand_id
1 'polypeptide(L)'
;MIAITLVVLFSVLNLAACSSQTETPTLTPCPGETDPSVVIRNITFENVQLGKKLKIDADFEIKAPLDSDPVLYVYFSRPNGTQLDCPDYISNCELMLCDGTKIDEILLNREWNNQCPIPPGNYTAHVTVRILNGEYAEEFIGDGNLVVKFLIENGGKTADCVTFPVYVEKN
;
A
#
# COMPACT_ATOMS: atom_id res chain seq x y z
N MET A 1 -12.93 59.63 -8.44
CA MET A 1 -12.53 58.40 -9.16
C MET A 1 -13.06 57.21 -8.39
N ILE A 2 -14.27 56.80 -8.76
CA ILE A 2 -15.10 55.68 -8.31
C ILE A 2 -15.95 55.42 -9.56
N ALA A 3 -16.26 54.25 -10.06
CA ALA A 3 -15.80 52.88 -9.99
C ALA A 3 -16.59 52.14 -11.11
N ILE A 4 -16.31 50.85 -11.35
CA ILE A 4 -17.27 49.86 -11.93
C ILE A 4 -17.43 50.03 -13.48
N THR A 5 -17.35 49.05 -14.39
CA THR A 5 -17.96 47.70 -14.45
C THR A 5 -17.53 46.99 -15.74
N LEU A 6 -17.34 45.65 -15.65
CA LEU A 6 -17.74 44.57 -16.58
C LEU A 6 -17.43 44.57 -18.09
N VAL A 7 -16.88 43.43 -18.56
CA VAL A 7 -17.44 42.44 -19.53
C VAL A 7 -16.29 41.41 -19.76
N VAL A 8 -16.26 40.26 -19.08
CA VAL A 8 -16.92 38.96 -19.37
C VAL A 8 -16.64 38.42 -20.78
N LEU A 9 -16.40 37.10 -20.87
CA LEU A 9 -16.17 36.24 -22.06
C LEU A 9 -14.71 36.18 -22.51
N PHE A 10 -14.02 35.05 -22.70
CA PHE A 10 -14.29 33.66 -23.07
C PHE A 10 -12.99 32.91 -22.61
N SER A 11 -12.93 31.68 -22.10
CA SER A 11 -13.48 30.44 -22.62
C SER A 11 -13.25 29.32 -21.59
N VAL A 12 -14.29 28.53 -21.37
CA VAL A 12 -14.23 27.15 -20.87
C VAL A 12 -13.26 26.34 -21.76
N LEU A 13 -12.24 25.70 -21.17
CA LEU A 13 -11.38 24.61 -21.69
C LEU A 13 -10.31 24.38 -20.59
N ASN A 14 -10.17 23.26 -19.89
CA ASN A 14 -10.39 21.87 -20.26
C ASN A 14 -10.62 21.04 -18.98
N LEU A 15 -11.62 20.16 -19.08
CA LEU A 15 -11.56 18.75 -18.71
C LEU A 15 -11.05 18.40 -17.31
N ALA A 16 -11.96 17.81 -16.54
CA ALA A 16 -11.70 16.73 -15.60
C ALA A 16 -10.34 16.04 -15.79
N ALA A 17 -9.32 16.52 -15.07
CA ALA A 17 -8.35 15.60 -14.55
C ALA A 17 -9.01 15.07 -13.28
N CYS A 18 -9.57 13.86 -13.35
CA CYS A 18 -9.65 13.01 -12.17
C CYS A 18 -8.21 12.89 -11.66
N SER A 19 -7.76 13.83 -10.83
CA SER A 19 -6.47 13.74 -10.16
C SER A 19 -6.65 12.65 -9.13
N SER A 20 -6.32 11.43 -9.54
CA SER A 20 -6.14 10.31 -8.65
C SER A 20 -5.13 10.73 -7.59
N GLN A 21 -5.59 10.93 -6.35
CA GLN A 21 -4.73 11.38 -5.25
C GLN A 21 -3.64 10.33 -5.07
N THR A 22 -2.41 10.74 -5.35
CA THR A 22 -1.21 9.91 -5.18
C THR A 22 -0.54 10.34 -3.89
N GLU A 23 -0.28 9.39 -3.00
CA GLU A 23 0.34 9.63 -1.70
C GLU A 23 1.57 8.74 -1.52
N THR A 24 2.63 9.30 -0.94
CA THR A 24 3.88 8.60 -0.65
C THR A 24 4.18 8.76 0.83
N PRO A 25 3.73 7.84 1.69
CA PRO A 25 3.90 8.00 3.12
C PRO A 25 5.36 7.76 3.55
N THR A 26 5.76 8.41 4.64
CA THR A 26 7.05 8.17 5.26
C THR A 26 7.08 6.77 5.87
N LEU A 27 8.03 5.95 5.41
CA LEU A 27 8.27 4.61 5.97
C LEU A 27 9.11 4.72 7.24
N THR A 28 8.62 4.11 8.33
CA THR A 28 9.30 4.06 9.62
C THR A 28 9.67 2.61 9.93
N PRO A 29 10.97 2.27 10.04
CA PRO A 29 11.39 0.92 10.42
C PRO A 29 10.81 0.49 11.77
N CYS A 30 10.47 -0.78 11.90
CA CYS A 30 9.99 -1.33 13.17
C CYS A 30 11.10 -1.32 14.23
N PRO A 31 10.75 -1.21 15.54
CA PRO A 31 11.73 -1.26 16.61
C PRO A 31 12.55 -2.56 16.58
N GLY A 32 13.88 -2.45 16.67
CA GLY A 32 14.79 -3.60 16.66
C GLY A 32 15.29 -4.00 15.27
N GLU A 33 14.74 -3.43 14.20
CA GLU A 33 15.24 -3.64 12.83
C GLU A 33 16.52 -2.82 12.61
N THR A 34 17.62 -3.47 12.21
CA THR A 34 18.94 -2.81 12.11
C THR A 34 19.73 -3.20 10.87
N ASP A 35 19.50 -4.39 10.30
CA ASP A 35 20.12 -4.82 9.05
C ASP A 35 19.17 -5.74 8.27
N PRO A 36 18.13 -5.16 7.65
CA PRO A 36 17.12 -5.95 6.99
C PRO A 36 17.68 -6.48 5.67
N SER A 37 17.39 -7.77 5.42
CA SER A 37 17.77 -8.49 4.20
C SER A 37 16.91 -8.10 2.99
N VAL A 38 15.76 -7.47 3.24
CA VAL A 38 14.94 -6.76 2.28
C VAL A 38 14.88 -5.29 2.70
N VAL A 39 14.80 -4.35 1.78
CA VAL A 39 14.65 -2.92 2.10
C VAL A 39 13.54 -2.36 1.23
N ILE A 40 12.38 -2.12 1.83
CA ILE A 40 11.31 -1.36 1.18
C ILE A 40 11.75 0.11 1.12
N ARG A 41 12.07 0.59 -0.08
CA ARG A 41 12.59 1.94 -0.31
C ARG A 41 11.48 2.97 -0.39
N ASN A 42 10.38 2.59 -1.05
CA ASN A 42 9.29 3.50 -1.36
C ASN A 42 7.98 2.73 -1.50
N ILE A 43 6.88 3.38 -1.13
CA ILE A 43 5.53 2.91 -1.39
C ILE A 43 4.71 4.11 -1.83
N THR A 44 3.98 3.99 -2.93
CA THR A 44 3.03 5.00 -3.38
C THR A 44 1.64 4.41 -3.51
N PHE A 45 0.65 5.17 -3.06
CA PHE A 45 -0.74 4.80 -3.10
C PHE A 45 -1.49 5.74 -4.03
N GLU A 46 -2.36 5.21 -4.87
CA GLU A 46 -3.23 6.00 -5.75
C GLU A 46 -4.70 5.61 -5.54
N ASN A 47 -5.57 6.61 -5.38
CA ASN A 47 -7.03 6.43 -5.15
C ASN A 47 -7.35 5.71 -3.83
N VAL A 48 -6.78 6.18 -2.72
CA VAL A 48 -7.08 5.69 -1.38
C VAL A 48 -8.46 6.16 -0.91
N GLN A 49 -9.52 5.58 -1.48
CA GLN A 49 -10.90 5.98 -1.25
C GLN A 49 -11.85 4.79 -1.23
N LEU A 50 -12.84 4.83 -0.34
CA LEU A 50 -13.92 3.84 -0.27
C LEU A 50 -14.64 3.65 -1.61
N GLY A 51 -14.81 2.39 -2.04
CA GLY A 51 -15.48 2.03 -3.28
C GLY A 51 -14.61 2.15 -4.54
N LYS A 52 -13.39 2.69 -4.43
CA LYS A 52 -12.43 2.81 -5.55
C LYS A 52 -11.46 1.64 -5.61
N LYS A 53 -10.73 1.56 -6.73
CA LYS A 53 -9.58 0.67 -6.88
C LYS A 53 -8.33 1.42 -6.42
N LEU A 54 -7.80 1.00 -5.29
CA LEU A 54 -6.50 1.41 -4.78
C LEU A 54 -5.41 0.80 -5.66
N LYS A 55 -4.47 1.63 -6.12
CA LYS A 55 -3.21 1.13 -6.68
C LYS A 55 -2.10 1.33 -5.67
N ILE A 56 -1.23 0.33 -5.58
CA ILE A 56 -0.08 0.30 -4.69
C ILE A 56 1.12 0.01 -5.57
N ASP A 57 2.06 0.94 -5.61
CA ASP A 57 3.36 0.72 -6.23
C ASP A 57 4.42 0.74 -5.14
N ALA A 58 5.35 -0.21 -5.18
CA ALA A 58 6.42 -0.30 -4.19
C ALA A 58 7.76 -0.62 -4.84
N ASP A 59 8.81 0.06 -4.38
CA ASP A 59 10.19 -0.18 -4.76
C ASP A 59 10.92 -0.83 -3.59
N PHE A 60 11.62 -1.95 -3.83
CA PHE A 60 12.37 -2.62 -2.78
C PHE A 60 13.65 -3.27 -3.29
N GLU A 61 14.61 -3.44 -2.39
CA GLU A 61 15.87 -4.13 -2.62
C GLU A 61 15.89 -5.43 -1.81
N ILE A 62 16.22 -6.54 -2.46
CA ILE A 62 16.55 -7.80 -1.79
C ILE A 62 18.08 -7.92 -1.77
N LYS A 63 18.68 -7.88 -0.59
CA LYS A 63 20.14 -7.97 -0.40
C LYS A 63 20.64 -9.42 -0.36
N ALA A 64 19.81 -10.34 0.12
CA ALA A 64 20.12 -11.76 0.23
C ALA A 64 18.95 -12.60 -0.32
N PRO A 65 19.21 -13.77 -0.93
CA PRO A 65 18.14 -14.58 -1.50
C PRO A 65 17.05 -14.92 -0.49
N LEU A 66 15.79 -14.91 -0.94
CA LEU A 66 14.66 -15.40 -0.16
C LEU A 66 14.25 -16.77 -0.69
N ASP A 67 14.54 -17.83 0.06
CA ASP A 67 14.42 -19.22 -0.39
C ASP A 67 13.70 -20.13 0.62
N SER A 68 13.22 -19.57 1.73
CA SER A 68 12.68 -20.30 2.87
C SER A 68 11.21 -19.96 3.08
N ASP A 69 10.41 -20.08 2.02
CA ASP A 69 8.97 -19.76 1.98
C ASP A 69 8.68 -18.34 2.49
N PRO A 70 9.15 -17.30 1.77
CA PRO A 70 8.98 -15.92 2.21
C PRO A 70 7.50 -15.49 2.19
N VAL A 71 7.10 -14.72 3.20
CA VAL A 71 5.73 -14.25 3.40
C VAL A 71 5.72 -12.77 3.73
N LEU A 72 4.81 -12.01 3.10
CA LEU A 72 4.48 -10.64 3.49
C LEU A 72 3.23 -10.64 4.37
N TYR A 73 3.40 -10.18 5.60
CA TYR A 73 2.31 -9.91 6.52
C TYR A 73 1.94 -8.43 6.51
N VAL A 74 0.64 -8.15 6.40
CA VAL A 74 0.07 -6.81 6.45
C VAL A 74 -0.77 -6.66 7.71
N TYR A 75 -0.43 -5.69 8.55
CA TYR A 75 -1.20 -5.40 9.76
C TYR A 75 -1.76 -3.98 9.71
N PHE A 76 -2.90 -3.79 10.35
CA PHE A 76 -3.57 -2.52 10.46
C PHE A 76 -3.72 -2.14 11.93
N SER A 77 -3.50 -0.87 12.24
CA SER A 77 -3.80 -0.31 13.55
C SER A 77 -4.33 1.11 13.46
N ARG A 78 -4.99 1.55 14.51
CA ARG A 78 -5.33 2.95 14.73
C ARG A 78 -4.08 3.76 15.09
N PRO A 79 -4.08 5.10 14.90
CA PRO A 79 -2.96 5.96 15.33
C PRO A 79 -2.63 5.89 16.82
N ASN A 80 -3.58 5.51 17.67
CA ASN A 80 -3.38 5.29 19.11
C ASN A 80 -2.74 3.92 19.44
N GLY A 81 -2.41 3.10 18.44
CA GLY A 81 -1.80 1.78 18.59
C GLY A 81 -2.78 0.60 18.70
N THR A 82 -4.10 0.84 18.76
CA THR A 82 -5.10 -0.23 18.77
C THR A 82 -5.00 -1.06 17.49
N GLN A 83 -4.69 -2.35 17.62
CA GLN A 83 -4.62 -3.28 16.49
C GLN A 83 -6.03 -3.53 15.94
N LEU A 84 -6.11 -3.69 14.63
CA LEU A 84 -7.33 -4.04 13.92
C LEU A 84 -7.15 -5.44 13.33
N ASP A 85 -8.21 -6.24 13.40
CA ASP A 85 -8.23 -7.55 12.76
C ASP A 85 -8.12 -7.40 11.24
N CYS A 86 -7.51 -8.38 10.58
CA CYS A 86 -7.42 -8.36 9.13
C CYS A 86 -8.82 -8.34 8.49
N PRO A 87 -9.16 -7.32 7.69
CA PRO A 87 -10.43 -7.32 6.99
C PRO A 87 -10.32 -8.20 5.75
N ASP A 88 -11.01 -9.35 5.77
CA ASP A 88 -11.10 -10.29 4.63
C ASP A 88 -11.59 -9.63 3.31
N TYR A 89 -12.15 -8.42 3.40
CA TYR A 89 -12.77 -7.68 2.31
C TYR A 89 -11.90 -6.58 1.68
N ILE A 90 -10.69 -6.29 2.20
CA ILE A 90 -9.78 -5.28 1.60
C ILE A 90 -8.62 -5.97 0.85
N SER A 91 -7.92 -6.89 1.52
CA SER A 91 -6.90 -7.76 0.92
C SER A 91 -6.64 -8.95 1.83
N ASN A 92 -5.82 -9.90 1.35
CA ASN A 92 -5.22 -10.85 2.25
C ASN A 92 -4.14 -10.14 3.09
N CYS A 93 -4.14 -10.37 4.40
CA CYS A 93 -3.08 -9.88 5.30
C CYS A 93 -1.88 -10.82 5.37
N GLU A 94 -1.98 -11.98 4.74
CA GLU A 94 -0.90 -12.93 4.57
C GLU A 94 -0.80 -13.23 3.07
N LEU A 95 0.32 -12.83 2.50
CA LEU A 95 0.64 -12.92 1.09
C LEU A 95 1.90 -13.76 0.92
N MET A 96 1.74 -14.94 0.33
CA MET A 96 2.89 -15.77 -0.02
C MET A 96 3.71 -15.05 -1.08
N LEU A 97 5.02 -14.90 -0.86
CA LEU A 97 5.93 -14.31 -1.84
C LEU A 97 6.46 -15.36 -2.83
N CYS A 98 6.24 -16.65 -2.60
CA CYS A 98 6.50 -17.73 -3.55
C CYS A 98 5.31 -18.67 -3.62
N ASP A 99 5.04 -19.23 -4.80
CA ASP A 99 3.95 -20.19 -5.03
C ASP A 99 2.55 -19.69 -4.58
N GLY A 100 2.37 -18.37 -4.52
CA GLY A 100 1.11 -17.74 -4.19
C GLY A 100 0.02 -18.05 -5.22
N THR A 101 -1.22 -18.21 -4.77
CA THR A 101 -2.36 -18.60 -5.61
C THR A 101 -3.42 -17.51 -5.70
N LYS A 102 -3.34 -16.51 -4.82
CA LYS A 102 -4.29 -15.40 -4.77
C LYS A 102 -3.91 -14.33 -5.78
N ILE A 103 -4.89 -13.54 -6.23
CA ILE A 103 -4.67 -12.56 -7.30
C ILE A 103 -3.66 -11.48 -6.88
N ASP A 104 -3.75 -11.01 -5.63
CA ASP A 104 -2.81 -10.07 -5.03
C ASP A 104 -1.40 -10.64 -4.93
N GLU A 105 -1.25 -11.91 -4.53
CA GLU A 105 0.05 -12.61 -4.53
C GLU A 105 0.64 -12.70 -5.95
N ILE A 106 -0.16 -13.12 -6.94
CA ILE A 106 0.30 -13.24 -8.34
C ILE A 106 0.73 -11.88 -8.91
N LEU A 107 0.03 -10.79 -8.54
CA LEU A 107 0.40 -9.43 -8.95
C LEU A 107 1.68 -8.95 -8.26
N LEU A 108 1.79 -9.18 -6.95
CA LEU A 108 2.95 -8.83 -6.14
C LEU A 108 4.21 -9.57 -6.63
N ASN A 109 4.08 -10.85 -6.97
CA ASN A 109 5.20 -11.75 -7.22
C ASN A 109 5.64 -11.82 -8.68
N ARG A 110 5.13 -10.91 -9.53
CA ARG A 110 5.31 -10.98 -10.98
C ARG A 110 6.79 -10.93 -11.40
N GLU A 111 7.60 -10.09 -10.75
CA GLU A 111 8.99 -9.85 -11.14
C GLU A 111 9.87 -11.10 -11.02
N TRP A 112 9.55 -12.02 -10.11
CA TRP A 112 10.26 -13.31 -9.94
C TRP A 112 9.39 -14.51 -10.34
N ASN A 113 8.38 -14.28 -11.17
CA ASN A 113 7.48 -15.30 -11.71
C ASN A 113 6.80 -16.17 -10.64
N ASN A 114 6.57 -15.62 -9.44
CA ASN A 114 5.97 -16.35 -8.32
C ASN A 114 6.74 -17.63 -7.92
N GLN A 115 8.06 -17.67 -8.16
CA GLN A 115 8.91 -18.81 -7.87
C GLN A 115 10.05 -18.46 -6.92
N CYS A 116 10.39 -19.43 -6.07
CA CYS A 116 11.58 -19.38 -5.22
C CYS A 116 12.76 -20.14 -5.86
N PRO A 117 14.02 -19.78 -5.52
CA PRO A 117 14.41 -18.67 -4.65
C PRO A 117 14.28 -17.30 -5.34
N ILE A 118 13.90 -16.27 -4.59
CA ILE A 118 13.89 -14.89 -5.07
C ILE A 118 15.34 -14.36 -5.00
N PRO A 119 15.99 -14.05 -6.13
CA PRO A 119 17.39 -13.64 -6.13
C PRO A 119 17.59 -12.22 -5.58
N PRO A 120 18.79 -11.87 -5.11
CA PRO A 120 19.11 -10.49 -4.77
C PRO A 120 18.95 -9.55 -5.97
N GLY A 121 18.45 -8.34 -5.74
CA GLY A 121 18.16 -7.39 -6.80
C GLY A 121 17.29 -6.23 -6.34
N ASN A 122 17.00 -5.33 -7.27
CA ASN A 122 15.99 -4.28 -7.07
C ASN A 122 14.73 -4.66 -7.85
N TYR A 123 13.58 -4.47 -7.21
CA TYR A 123 12.29 -4.93 -7.69
C TYR A 123 11.24 -3.83 -7.55
N THR A 124 10.22 -3.93 -8.39
CA THR A 124 9.03 -3.09 -8.35
C THR A 124 7.80 -3.97 -8.25
N ALA A 125 6.89 -3.64 -7.34
CA ALA A 125 5.59 -4.30 -7.25
C ALA A 125 4.47 -3.33 -7.66
N HIS A 126 3.50 -3.85 -8.40
CA HIS A 126 2.32 -3.11 -8.85
C HIS A 126 1.07 -3.91 -8.49
N VAL A 127 0.40 -3.52 -7.40
CA VAL A 127 -0.79 -4.21 -6.90
C VAL A 127 -2.01 -3.30 -7.03
N THR A 128 -3.13 -3.87 -7.45
CA THR A 128 -4.41 -3.16 -7.48
C THR A 128 -5.43 -3.93 -6.66
N VAL A 129 -5.94 -3.29 -5.60
CA VAL A 129 -6.97 -3.85 -4.72
C VAL A 129 -8.21 -2.97 -4.74
N ARG A 130 -9.39 -3.56 -4.52
CA ARG A 130 -10.63 -2.78 -4.43
C ARG A 130 -10.94 -2.54 -2.97
N ILE A 131 -11.01 -1.28 -2.56
CA ILE A 131 -11.54 -0.91 -1.25
C ILE A 131 -13.06 -1.01 -1.36
N LEU A 132 -13.66 -2.03 -0.75
CA LEU A 132 -15.11 -2.19 -0.79
C LEU A 132 -15.80 -1.04 -0.04
N ASN A 133 -16.95 -0.60 -0.54
CA ASN A 133 -17.83 0.31 0.16
C ASN A 133 -18.90 -0.47 0.94
N GLY A 134 -19.17 -0.06 2.17
CA GLY A 134 -20.16 -0.70 3.04
C GLY A 134 -19.88 -0.43 4.52
N GLU A 135 -20.88 -0.71 5.35
CA GLU A 135 -20.85 -0.42 6.80
C GLU A 135 -19.62 -1.02 7.50
N TYR A 136 -19.28 -2.28 7.21
CA TYR A 136 -18.09 -2.93 7.76
C TYR A 136 -16.78 -2.24 7.37
N ALA A 137 -16.65 -1.78 6.12
CA ALA A 137 -15.46 -1.08 5.66
C ALA A 137 -15.37 0.32 6.29
N GLU A 138 -16.49 1.02 6.44
CA GLU A 138 -16.57 2.31 7.11
C GLU A 138 -16.22 2.21 8.60
N GLU A 139 -16.70 1.16 9.29
CA GLU A 139 -16.39 0.87 10.68
C GLU A 139 -14.89 0.59 10.87
N PHE A 140 -14.33 -0.28 10.02
CA PHE A 140 -12.91 -0.60 10.05
C PHE A 140 -12.04 0.62 9.76
N ILE A 141 -12.37 1.42 8.75
CA ILE A 141 -11.62 2.64 8.42
C ILE A 141 -11.77 3.70 9.51
N GLY A 142 -12.87 3.71 10.26
CA GLY A 142 -13.02 4.56 11.45
C GLY A 142 -13.03 6.05 11.09
N ASP A 143 -12.02 6.83 11.44
CA ASP A 143 -11.93 8.26 11.08
C ASP A 143 -11.21 8.51 9.74
N GLY A 144 -10.79 7.44 9.05
CA GLY A 144 -9.98 7.53 7.84
C GLY A 144 -8.49 7.31 8.10
N ASN A 145 -8.02 7.48 9.34
CA ASN A 145 -6.60 7.38 9.65
C ASN A 145 -6.23 5.96 10.11
N LEU A 146 -5.36 5.32 9.36
CA LEU A 146 -4.81 4.01 9.66
C LEU A 146 -3.28 4.08 9.72
N VAL A 147 -2.69 3.18 10.50
CA VAL A 147 -1.27 2.85 10.43
C VAL A 147 -1.19 1.44 9.89
N VAL A 148 -0.42 1.27 8.81
CA VAL A 148 -0.17 -0.01 8.18
C VAL A 148 1.23 -0.46 8.54
N LYS A 149 1.41 -1.75 8.82
CA LYS A 149 2.70 -2.39 9.01
C LYS A 149 2.89 -3.48 7.98
N PHE A 150 4.00 -3.42 7.26
CA PHE A 150 4.48 -4.53 6.44
C PHE A 150 5.60 -5.24 7.20
N LEU A 151 5.47 -6.55 7.33
CA LEU A 151 6.46 -7.43 7.91
C LEU A 151 6.75 -8.53 6.89
N ILE A 152 7.99 -8.61 6.42
CA ILE A 152 8.43 -9.70 5.55
C ILE A 152 9.15 -10.71 6.42
N GLU A 153 8.76 -11.98 6.32
CA GLU A 153 9.47 -13.08 6.93
C GLU A 153 10.05 -14.01 5.86
N ASN A 154 11.19 -14.63 6.17
CA ASN A 154 11.82 -15.69 5.38
C ASN A 154 12.27 -16.78 6.34
N GLY A 155 11.65 -17.96 6.29
CA GLY A 155 11.92 -19.07 7.21
C GLY A 155 11.61 -18.73 8.68
N GLY A 156 10.56 -17.93 8.92
CA GLY A 156 10.16 -17.46 10.26
C GLY A 156 11.10 -16.43 10.89
N LYS A 157 12.03 -15.87 10.11
CA LYS A 157 12.87 -14.74 10.53
C LYS A 157 12.44 -13.48 9.81
N THR A 158 12.38 -12.37 10.54
CA THR A 158 12.14 -11.06 9.97
C THR A 158 13.23 -10.71 8.95
N ALA A 159 12.79 -10.42 7.73
CA ALA A 159 13.63 -10.00 6.61
C ALA A 159 13.58 -8.47 6.40
N ASP A 160 12.43 -7.85 6.68
CA ASP A 160 12.23 -6.39 6.79
C ASP A 160 10.94 -6.12 7.58
N CYS A 161 10.84 -4.94 8.19
CA CYS A 161 9.64 -4.48 8.86
C CYS A 161 9.54 -2.95 8.83
N VAL A 162 8.44 -2.45 8.24
CA VAL A 162 8.16 -1.01 8.15
C VAL A 162 6.72 -0.70 8.54
N THR A 163 6.53 0.49 9.09
CA THR A 163 5.22 1.07 9.43
C THR A 163 5.04 2.40 8.73
N PHE A 164 3.81 2.71 8.31
CA PHE A 164 3.51 3.97 7.64
C PHE A 164 2.04 4.36 7.83
N PRO A 165 1.73 5.67 7.89
CA PRO A 165 0.35 6.13 7.96
C PRO A 165 -0.32 6.04 6.58
N VAL A 166 -1.63 5.77 6.57
CA VAL A 166 -2.48 5.82 5.40
C VAL A 166 -3.77 6.55 5.76
N TYR A 167 -4.16 7.52 4.93
CA TYR A 167 -5.47 8.15 5.04
C TYR A 167 -6.40 7.60 3.96
N VAL A 168 -7.52 7.03 4.36
CA VAL A 168 -8.55 6.53 3.45
C VAL A 168 -9.69 7.54 3.40
N GLU A 169 -9.88 8.15 2.23
CA GLU A 169 -10.98 9.07 1.99
C GLU A 169 -12.31 8.30 2.02
N LYS A 170 -13.27 8.88 2.75
CA LYS A 170 -14.66 8.40 2.77
C LYS A 170 -15.47 9.14 1.71
N ASN A 171 -16.45 8.45 1.12
CA ASN A 171 -17.41 9.10 0.22
C ASN A 171 -18.35 10.04 0.97
#